data_AF-A0AAU5XQP9-F1
#
_entry.id   AF-A0AAU5XQP9-F1
#
_cell.length_a   1.000
_cell.length_b   1.000
_cell.length_c   1.000
_cell.angle_alpha   90.00
_cell.angle_beta   90.00
_cell.angle_gamma   90.00
#
_symmetry.space_group_name_H-M   'P 1'
#
loop_
_entity.id
_entity.type
_entity.pdbx_description
1 polymer ?
#
loop_
_entity_poly.entity_id
_entity_poly.type
_entity_poly.pdbx_seq_one_letter_code
_entity_poly.pdbx_strand_id
1 'polypeptide(L)'
;MARSAAFERFLAGVTAPVTSARDSLDEIPDVGAIFDLVGEERAEAEDILIAKLATGDGRAAAALADAGCFRAIPALVEATSEAAPPATRVAAARALLQLDDLSGEPAMVRLLRTHAGSGYDRGAAVRLLAEFPAPDRELLYEVLAADPDPTARSEATDALLTLVGLDDDELRWGDVLKSVSGRLLSSLTTVQAEAMAELREIVTRWEAGEPSEDLAWRCDSEAVRRFVDSIDSAEPDLRTPGLETLTGRERTLVENLVLLRLHADRRAVRAAGTLGVHRAVEPLRELLATAEGPARTEIEAVLATLTG
;
A
#
# COMPACT_ATOMS: atom_id res chain seq x y z
N MET A 1 -43.68 -19.35 18.86
CA MET A 1 -43.37 -18.27 19.81
C MET A 1 -43.16 -17.00 18.99
N ALA A 2 -43.53 -15.83 19.49
CA ALA A 2 -43.23 -14.57 18.80
C ALA A 2 -41.73 -14.28 18.94
N ARG A 3 -41.08 -13.88 17.84
CA ARG A 3 -39.67 -13.46 17.83
C ARG A 3 -39.48 -12.16 18.62
N SER A 4 -38.30 -11.97 19.19
CA SER A 4 -37.97 -10.72 19.86
C SER A 4 -37.87 -9.56 18.86
N ALA A 5 -38.10 -8.33 19.33
CA ALA A 5 -37.92 -7.14 18.50
C ALA A 5 -36.46 -6.95 18.05
N ALA A 6 -35.49 -7.46 18.81
CA ALA A 6 -34.09 -7.47 18.40
C ALA A 6 -33.87 -8.40 17.21
N PHE A 7 -34.48 -9.58 17.22
CA PHE A 7 -34.36 -10.53 16.12
C PHE A 7 -34.99 -9.99 14.83
N GLU A 8 -36.15 -9.34 14.93
CA GLU A 8 -36.79 -8.68 13.80
C GLU A 8 -35.95 -7.52 13.22
N ARG A 9 -35.30 -6.72 14.08
CA ARG A 9 -34.34 -5.68 13.63
C ARG A 9 -33.16 -6.28 12.89
N PHE A 10 -32.54 -7.33 13.46
CA PHE A 10 -31.45 -8.06 12.82
C PHE A 10 -31.86 -8.59 11.43
N LEU A 11 -33.03 -9.24 11.34
CA LEU A 11 -33.54 -9.75 10.07
C LEU A 11 -33.77 -8.65 9.04
N ALA A 12 -34.35 -7.52 9.45
CA ALA A 12 -34.58 -6.39 8.57
C ALA A 12 -33.25 -5.86 8.00
N GLY A 13 -32.23 -5.77 8.85
CA GLY A 13 -30.88 -5.35 8.45
C GLY A 13 -30.20 -6.32 7.48
N VAL A 14 -30.20 -7.61 7.79
CA VAL A 14 -29.55 -8.65 6.99
C VAL A 14 -30.23 -8.86 5.63
N THR A 15 -31.54 -8.63 5.54
CA THR A 15 -32.31 -8.74 4.30
C THR A 15 -32.36 -7.45 3.49
N ALA A 16 -31.87 -6.33 4.05
CA ALA A 16 -31.82 -5.06 3.35
C ALA A 16 -30.95 -5.17 2.08
N PRO A 17 -31.42 -4.63 0.94
CA PRO A 17 -30.63 -4.60 -0.27
C PRO A 17 -29.37 -3.74 -0.08
N VAL A 18 -28.27 -4.18 -0.67
CA VAL A 18 -27.05 -3.38 -0.74
C VAL A 18 -27.36 -2.10 -1.52
N THR A 19 -27.09 -0.96 -0.89
CA THR A 19 -27.19 0.34 -1.55
C THR A 19 -25.79 0.84 -1.91
N SER A 20 -25.71 1.81 -2.82
CA SER A 20 -24.43 2.43 -3.21
C SER A 20 -23.87 3.39 -2.14
N ALA A 21 -24.52 3.51 -0.98
CA ALA A 21 -23.96 4.25 0.14
C ALA A 21 -22.72 3.53 0.67
N ARG A 22 -21.67 4.29 0.99
CA ARG A 22 -20.38 3.76 1.48
C ARG A 22 -20.57 2.78 2.64
N ASP A 23 -21.35 3.16 3.65
CA ASP A 23 -21.61 2.35 4.85
C ASP A 23 -22.31 1.02 4.51
N SER A 24 -23.12 0.98 3.45
CA SER A 24 -23.82 -0.23 3.02
C SER A 24 -22.90 -1.23 2.31
N LEU A 25 -21.72 -0.79 1.82
CA LEU A 25 -20.73 -1.65 1.19
C LEU A 25 -19.80 -2.29 2.22
N ASP A 26 -19.57 -1.60 3.33
CA ASP A 26 -18.62 -2.03 4.37
C ASP A 26 -19.31 -2.86 5.47
N GLU A 27 -20.59 -2.58 5.77
CA GLU A 27 -21.31 -3.22 6.89
C GLU A 27 -22.72 -3.69 6.51
N ILE A 28 -23.24 -4.65 7.29
CA ILE A 28 -24.66 -5.03 7.25
C ILE A 28 -25.44 -4.06 8.16
N PRO A 29 -26.44 -3.32 7.65
CA PRO A 29 -27.26 -2.44 8.49
C PRO A 29 -27.86 -3.18 9.67
N ASP A 30 -27.95 -2.52 10.84
CA ASP A 30 -28.55 -3.05 12.07
C ASP A 30 -28.01 -4.40 12.56
N VAL A 31 -26.86 -4.87 12.03
CA VAL A 31 -26.29 -6.16 12.42
C VAL A 31 -25.90 -6.22 13.90
N GLY A 32 -25.62 -5.06 14.51
CA GLY A 32 -25.40 -4.93 15.95
C GLY A 32 -26.58 -5.37 16.80
N ALA A 33 -27.80 -5.52 16.25
CA ALA A 33 -28.91 -6.13 16.98
C ALA A 33 -28.61 -7.58 17.42
N ILE A 34 -27.62 -8.25 16.80
CA ILE A 34 -27.17 -9.58 17.21
C ILE A 34 -26.61 -9.61 18.64
N PHE A 35 -26.12 -8.48 19.17
CA PHE A 35 -25.60 -8.38 20.54
C PHE A 35 -26.70 -8.44 21.60
N ASP A 36 -27.94 -8.12 21.23
CA ASP A 36 -29.11 -8.18 22.11
C ASP A 36 -29.74 -9.60 22.13
N LEU A 37 -29.28 -10.52 21.26
CA LEU A 37 -29.84 -11.85 21.12
C LEU A 37 -29.18 -12.87 22.05
N VAL A 38 -29.98 -13.82 22.54
CA VAL A 38 -29.52 -14.94 23.36
C VAL A 38 -30.21 -16.25 22.96
N GLY A 39 -29.60 -17.39 23.32
CA GLY A 39 -30.21 -18.71 23.13
C GLY A 39 -30.47 -19.05 21.65
N GLU A 40 -31.67 -19.57 21.36
CA GLU A 40 -32.05 -20.02 20.01
C GLU A 40 -32.05 -18.88 18.98
N GLU A 41 -32.49 -17.68 19.33
CA GLU A 41 -32.50 -16.54 18.41
C GLU A 41 -31.08 -16.11 18.02
N ARG A 42 -30.15 -16.19 18.97
CA ARG A 42 -28.73 -15.89 18.71
C ARG A 42 -28.11 -16.93 17.77
N ALA A 43 -28.36 -18.21 18.02
CA ALA A 43 -27.88 -19.28 17.16
C ALA A 43 -28.46 -19.14 15.74
N GLU A 44 -29.74 -18.84 15.61
CA GLU A 44 -30.34 -18.64 14.30
C GLU A 44 -29.79 -17.41 13.56
N ALA A 45 -29.58 -16.29 14.25
CA ALA A 45 -28.97 -15.10 13.65
C ALA A 45 -27.56 -15.39 13.12
N GLU A 46 -26.75 -16.10 13.90
CA GLU A 46 -25.42 -16.54 13.48
C GLU A 46 -25.49 -17.54 12.29
N ASP A 47 -26.50 -18.42 12.22
CA ASP A 47 -26.69 -19.36 11.09
C ASP A 47 -27.00 -18.60 9.80
N ILE A 48 -27.81 -17.55 9.91
CA ILE A 48 -28.14 -16.67 8.80
C ILE A 48 -26.89 -15.96 8.28
N LEU A 49 -26.04 -15.45 9.18
CA LEU A 49 -24.78 -14.82 8.79
C LEU A 49 -23.82 -15.82 8.12
N ILE A 50 -23.70 -17.04 8.64
CA ILE A 50 -22.90 -18.12 8.04
C ILE A 50 -23.41 -18.44 6.62
N ALA A 51 -24.73 -18.57 6.45
CA ALA A 51 -25.33 -18.81 5.15
C ALA A 51 -25.08 -17.64 4.18
N LYS A 52 -25.10 -16.40 4.67
CA LYS A 52 -24.83 -15.21 3.87
C LYS A 52 -23.35 -15.13 3.44
N LEU A 53 -22.42 -15.47 4.33
CA LEU A 53 -21.00 -15.61 4.00
C LEU A 53 -20.78 -16.62 2.86
N ALA A 54 -21.47 -17.76 2.89
CA ALA A 54 -21.39 -18.78 1.84
C ALA A 54 -21.87 -18.28 0.46
N THR A 55 -22.64 -17.18 0.40
CA THR A 55 -23.02 -16.52 -0.86
C THR A 55 -22.00 -15.47 -1.34
N GLY A 56 -20.88 -15.33 -0.64
CA GLY A 56 -19.78 -14.42 -0.99
C GLY A 56 -19.88 -13.04 -0.35
N ASP A 57 -20.83 -12.81 0.57
CA ASP A 57 -20.98 -11.51 1.23
C ASP A 57 -19.93 -11.34 2.35
N GLY A 58 -18.84 -10.64 2.05
CA GLY A 58 -17.75 -10.39 3.00
C GLY A 58 -18.17 -9.62 4.26
N ARG A 59 -19.25 -8.84 4.21
CA ARG A 59 -19.75 -8.09 5.38
C ARG A 59 -20.28 -9.03 6.47
N ALA A 60 -20.74 -10.22 6.07
CA ALA A 60 -21.13 -11.26 7.02
C ALA A 60 -19.93 -11.79 7.82
N ALA A 61 -18.72 -11.81 7.25
CA ALA A 61 -17.51 -12.21 7.98
C ALA A 61 -17.21 -11.25 9.14
N ALA A 62 -17.25 -9.93 8.88
CA ALA A 62 -17.04 -8.91 9.90
C ALA A 62 -18.08 -9.03 11.03
N ALA A 63 -19.36 -9.12 10.67
CA ALA A 63 -20.44 -9.31 11.64
C ALA A 63 -20.27 -10.56 12.51
N LEU A 64 -19.79 -11.68 11.95
CA LEU A 64 -19.52 -12.91 12.69
C LEU A 64 -18.38 -12.75 13.70
N ALA A 65 -17.30 -12.05 13.31
CA ALA A 65 -16.18 -11.78 14.19
C ALA A 65 -16.55 -10.79 15.31
N ASP A 66 -17.21 -9.68 14.98
CA ASP A 66 -17.70 -8.70 15.96
C ASP A 66 -18.63 -9.37 17.00
N ALA A 67 -19.46 -10.30 16.54
CA ALA A 67 -20.34 -11.09 17.38
C ALA A 67 -19.59 -12.10 18.27
N GLY A 68 -18.31 -12.40 18.03
CA GLY A 68 -17.57 -13.44 18.73
C GLY A 68 -18.02 -14.87 18.37
N CYS A 69 -18.47 -15.07 17.13
CA CYS A 69 -19.06 -16.33 16.67
C CYS A 69 -18.00 -17.39 16.31
N PHE A 70 -17.41 -18.03 17.32
CA PHE A 70 -16.39 -19.09 17.11
C PHE A 70 -16.88 -20.27 16.25
N ARG A 71 -18.18 -20.58 16.28
CA ARG A 71 -18.74 -21.66 15.45
C ARG A 71 -18.72 -21.35 13.94
N ALA A 72 -18.49 -20.11 13.56
CA ALA A 72 -18.33 -19.72 12.16
C ALA A 72 -16.92 -19.95 11.61
N ILE A 73 -15.92 -20.30 12.43
CA ILE A 73 -14.54 -20.53 11.99
C ILE A 73 -14.46 -21.45 10.76
N PRO A 74 -15.13 -22.63 10.70
CA PRO A 74 -15.06 -23.49 9.52
C PRO A 74 -15.59 -22.81 8.24
N ALA A 75 -16.65 -22.01 8.35
CA ALA A 75 -17.21 -21.28 7.22
C ALA A 75 -16.31 -20.11 6.79
N LEU A 76 -15.68 -19.43 7.75
CA LEU A 76 -14.70 -18.38 7.49
C LEU A 76 -13.45 -18.95 6.80
N VAL A 77 -12.94 -20.10 7.24
CA VAL A 77 -11.84 -20.81 6.58
C VAL A 77 -12.21 -21.14 5.13
N GLU A 78 -13.40 -21.70 4.88
CA GLU A 78 -13.88 -21.98 3.52
C GLU A 78 -13.99 -20.71 2.67
N ALA A 79 -14.42 -19.59 3.26
CA ALA A 79 -14.51 -18.30 2.58
C ALA A 79 -13.15 -17.68 2.23
N THR A 80 -12.04 -18.21 2.75
CA THR A 80 -10.68 -17.85 2.31
C THR A 80 -10.21 -18.61 1.05
N SER A 81 -11.01 -19.55 0.56
CA SER A 81 -10.67 -20.37 -0.61
C SER A 81 -10.56 -19.55 -1.90
N GLU A 82 -9.90 -20.13 -2.90
CA GLU A 82 -9.73 -19.50 -4.22
C GLU A 82 -11.03 -19.41 -5.04
N ALA A 83 -12.10 -20.07 -4.60
CA ALA A 83 -13.42 -19.96 -5.22
C ALA A 83 -14.15 -18.67 -4.79
N ALA A 84 -13.84 -18.12 -3.62
CA ALA A 84 -14.47 -16.91 -3.11
C ALA A 84 -13.94 -15.65 -3.83
N PRO A 85 -14.70 -14.55 -3.91
CA PRO A 85 -14.19 -13.26 -4.38
C PRO A 85 -13.02 -12.76 -3.51
N PRO A 86 -12.01 -12.07 -4.08
CA PRO A 86 -10.85 -11.57 -3.32
C PRO A 86 -11.21 -10.74 -2.08
N ALA A 87 -12.15 -9.79 -2.21
CA ALA A 87 -12.64 -8.99 -1.09
C ALA A 87 -13.21 -9.86 0.06
N THR A 88 -13.98 -10.90 -0.28
CA THR A 88 -14.53 -11.86 0.69
C THR A 88 -13.43 -12.64 1.38
N ARG A 89 -12.38 -13.05 0.66
CA ARG A 89 -11.22 -13.75 1.27
C ARG A 89 -10.52 -12.87 2.30
N VAL A 90 -10.31 -11.58 1.98
CA VAL A 90 -9.69 -10.62 2.90
C VAL A 90 -10.58 -10.41 4.13
N ALA A 91 -11.88 -10.21 3.94
CA ALA A 91 -12.84 -10.05 5.04
C ALA A 91 -12.88 -11.30 5.95
N ALA A 92 -12.90 -12.49 5.36
CA ALA A 92 -12.88 -13.76 6.09
C ALA A 92 -11.56 -13.96 6.86
N ALA A 93 -10.41 -13.65 6.26
CA ALA A 93 -9.12 -13.75 6.94
C ALA A 93 -9.00 -12.76 8.10
N ARG A 94 -9.52 -11.53 7.95
CA ARG A 94 -9.57 -10.55 9.06
C ARG A 94 -10.46 -11.04 10.20
N ALA A 95 -11.63 -11.57 9.87
CA ALA A 95 -12.56 -12.14 10.84
C ALA A 95 -11.94 -13.33 11.61
N LEU A 96 -11.18 -14.20 10.93
CA LEU A 96 -10.42 -15.27 11.58
C LEU A 96 -9.40 -14.71 12.57
N LEU A 97 -8.59 -13.73 12.15
CA LEU A 97 -7.59 -13.11 13.02
C LEU A 97 -8.22 -12.48 14.26
N GLN A 98 -9.36 -11.79 14.11
CA GLN A 98 -10.12 -11.21 15.23
C GLN A 98 -10.67 -12.25 16.22
N LEU A 99 -10.91 -13.48 15.75
CA LEU A 99 -11.33 -14.62 16.56
C LEU A 99 -10.12 -15.44 17.08
N ASP A 100 -8.92 -14.87 17.02
CA ASP A 100 -7.64 -15.51 17.39
C ASP A 100 -7.33 -16.80 16.58
N ASP A 101 -7.83 -16.89 15.34
CA ASP A 101 -7.56 -17.99 14.42
C ASP A 101 -6.67 -17.54 13.25
N LEU A 102 -5.50 -18.17 13.10
CA LEU A 102 -4.50 -17.77 12.11
C LEU A 102 -4.68 -18.44 10.73
N SER A 103 -5.73 -19.22 10.53
CA SER A 103 -5.94 -19.99 9.30
C SER A 103 -6.16 -19.13 8.05
N GLY A 104 -6.40 -17.82 8.22
CA GLY A 104 -6.52 -16.86 7.13
C GLY A 104 -5.20 -16.46 6.47
N GLU A 105 -4.07 -16.60 7.16
CA GLU A 105 -2.76 -16.14 6.68
C GLU A 105 -2.37 -16.74 5.32
N PRO A 106 -2.44 -18.06 5.10
CA PRO A 106 -1.99 -18.66 3.85
C PRO A 106 -2.80 -18.18 2.63
N ALA A 107 -4.06 -17.80 2.84
CA ALA A 107 -4.90 -17.25 1.79
C ALA A 107 -4.46 -15.85 1.36
N MET A 108 -4.03 -15.00 2.31
CA MET A 108 -3.47 -13.68 2.01
C MET A 108 -2.15 -13.80 1.25
N VAL A 109 -1.25 -14.69 1.69
CA VAL A 109 0.00 -14.98 0.97
C VAL A 109 -0.26 -15.41 -0.48
N ARG A 110 -1.22 -16.33 -0.70
CA ARG A 110 -1.60 -16.77 -2.05
C ARG A 110 -2.20 -15.64 -2.87
N LEU A 111 -3.09 -14.83 -2.28
CA LEU A 111 -3.73 -13.69 -2.95
C LEU A 111 -2.69 -12.71 -3.50
N LEU A 112 -1.64 -12.42 -2.72
CA LEU A 112 -0.55 -11.54 -3.12
C LEU A 112 0.31 -12.15 -4.22
N ARG A 113 0.77 -13.39 -4.06
CA ARG A 113 1.65 -14.07 -5.04
C ARG A 113 0.99 -14.35 -6.38
N THR A 114 -0.34 -14.49 -6.40
CA THR A 114 -1.12 -14.71 -7.63
C THR A 114 -1.65 -13.41 -8.23
N HIS A 115 -1.37 -12.27 -7.60
CA HIS A 115 -1.93 -10.96 -7.92
C HIS A 115 -3.45 -10.97 -8.10
N ALA A 116 -4.17 -11.75 -7.29
CA ALA A 116 -5.62 -11.87 -7.39
C ALA A 116 -6.33 -10.59 -6.92
N GLY A 117 -7.42 -10.22 -7.60
CA GLY A 117 -8.23 -9.04 -7.26
C GLY A 117 -7.65 -7.71 -7.73
N SER A 118 -8.17 -6.64 -7.15
CA SER A 118 -7.71 -5.27 -7.38
C SER A 118 -6.48 -4.93 -6.51
N GLY A 119 -5.79 -3.83 -6.81
CA GLY A 119 -4.76 -3.28 -5.91
C GLY A 119 -5.28 -2.98 -4.51
N TYR A 120 -6.56 -2.65 -4.36
CA TYR A 120 -7.20 -2.44 -3.05
C TYR A 120 -7.30 -3.74 -2.24
N ASP A 121 -7.71 -4.84 -2.88
CA ASP A 121 -7.79 -6.15 -2.20
C ASP A 121 -6.41 -6.61 -1.73
N ARG A 122 -5.39 -6.44 -2.59
CA ARG A 122 -4.00 -6.79 -2.27
C ARG A 122 -3.40 -5.87 -1.22
N GLY A 123 -3.67 -4.57 -1.29
CA GLY A 123 -3.29 -3.62 -0.24
C GLY A 123 -3.92 -3.97 1.12
N ALA A 124 -5.19 -4.36 1.13
CA ALA A 124 -5.86 -4.82 2.33
C ALA A 124 -5.28 -6.13 2.89
N ALA A 125 -4.90 -7.06 2.02
CA ALA A 125 -4.20 -8.29 2.42
C ALA A 125 -2.81 -8.01 3.01
N VAL A 126 -2.06 -7.06 2.44
CA VAL A 126 -0.77 -6.60 2.96
C VAL A 126 -0.91 -6.04 4.37
N ARG A 127 -1.84 -5.09 4.58
CA ARG A 127 -2.09 -4.52 5.93
C ARG A 127 -2.45 -5.60 6.91
N LEU A 128 -3.34 -6.52 6.51
CA LEU A 128 -3.77 -7.60 7.36
C LEU A 128 -2.60 -8.53 7.73
N LEU A 129 -1.73 -8.90 6.77
CA LEU A 129 -0.55 -9.72 7.06
C LEU A 129 0.41 -9.05 8.06
N ALA A 130 0.52 -7.72 8.07
CA ALA A 130 1.32 -7.01 9.05
C ALA A 130 0.74 -7.09 10.49
N GLU A 131 -0.55 -7.41 10.63
CA GLU A 131 -1.22 -7.63 11.92
C GLU A 131 -1.02 -9.06 12.45
N PHE A 132 -0.61 -10.01 11.61
CA PHE A 132 -0.35 -11.39 12.02
C PHE A 132 0.89 -11.50 12.92
N PRO A 133 0.95 -12.51 13.82
CA PRO A 133 2.18 -12.79 14.58
C PRO A 133 3.35 -13.14 13.65
N ALA A 134 4.52 -12.55 13.90
CA ALA A 134 5.75 -12.77 13.13
C ALA A 134 5.58 -12.60 11.59
N PRO A 135 5.18 -11.39 11.14
CA PRO A 135 4.88 -11.14 9.74
C PRO A 135 6.10 -11.32 8.84
N ASP A 136 5.87 -11.95 7.67
CA ASP A 136 6.91 -12.20 6.67
C ASP A 136 7.28 -10.92 5.91
N ARG A 137 8.37 -10.29 6.33
CA ARG A 137 8.89 -9.06 5.69
C ARG A 137 9.41 -9.30 4.27
N GLU A 138 9.92 -10.49 3.97
CA GLU A 138 10.40 -10.79 2.61
C GLU A 138 9.24 -10.84 1.62
N LEU A 139 8.09 -11.36 2.03
CA LEU A 139 6.87 -11.27 1.24
C LEU A 139 6.46 -9.81 0.95
N LEU A 140 6.59 -8.90 1.93
CA LEU A 140 6.28 -7.49 1.69
C LEU A 140 7.27 -6.85 0.71
N TYR A 141 8.55 -7.20 0.79
CA TYR A 141 9.53 -6.78 -0.22
C TYR A 141 9.22 -7.36 -1.61
N GLU A 142 8.76 -8.61 -1.70
CA GLU A 142 8.28 -9.22 -2.96
C GLU A 142 7.13 -8.42 -3.57
N VAL A 143 6.12 -8.09 -2.77
CA VAL A 143 4.96 -7.27 -3.21
C VAL A 143 5.42 -5.91 -3.69
N LEU A 144 6.28 -5.24 -2.93
CA LEU A 144 6.76 -3.92 -3.27
C LEU A 144 7.56 -3.92 -4.60
N ALA A 145 8.34 -4.97 -4.85
CA ALA A 145 9.15 -5.09 -6.06
C ALA A 145 8.37 -5.51 -7.30
N ALA A 146 7.32 -6.35 -7.15
CA ALA A 146 6.72 -7.07 -8.26
C ALA A 146 5.22 -6.83 -8.44
N ASP A 147 4.50 -6.26 -7.46
CA ASP A 147 3.07 -6.04 -7.63
C ASP A 147 2.80 -5.02 -8.73
N PRO A 148 1.92 -5.33 -9.71
CA PRO A 148 1.66 -4.42 -10.82
C PRO A 148 0.92 -3.14 -10.36
N ASP A 149 0.18 -3.18 -9.26
CA ASP A 149 -0.65 -2.06 -8.82
C ASP A 149 0.09 -1.18 -7.80
N PRO A 150 0.24 0.14 -8.05
CA PRO A 150 0.93 1.05 -7.14
C PRO A 150 0.25 1.14 -5.76
N THR A 151 -1.06 0.87 -5.66
CA THR A 151 -1.78 0.86 -4.38
C THR A 151 -1.24 -0.24 -3.48
N ALA A 152 -1.11 -1.47 -4.01
CA ALA A 152 -0.58 -2.60 -3.25
C ALA A 152 0.90 -2.37 -2.84
N ARG A 153 1.71 -1.78 -3.74
CA ARG A 153 3.10 -1.40 -3.43
C ARG A 153 3.19 -0.34 -2.33
N SER A 154 2.31 0.66 -2.36
CA SER A 154 2.24 1.70 -1.33
C SER A 154 1.93 1.09 0.04
N GLU A 155 0.92 0.24 0.10
CA GLU A 155 0.52 -0.45 1.33
C GLU A 155 1.64 -1.36 1.86
N ALA A 156 2.40 -2.01 0.97
CA ALA A 156 3.56 -2.81 1.36
C ALA A 156 4.69 -1.96 1.93
N THR A 157 4.90 -0.77 1.37
CA THR A 157 5.86 0.21 1.89
C THR A 157 5.45 0.64 3.30
N ASP A 158 4.19 1.04 3.49
CA ASP A 158 3.69 1.51 4.78
C ASP A 158 3.73 0.41 5.84
N ALA A 159 3.29 -0.80 5.49
CA ALA A 159 3.35 -1.97 6.37
C ALA A 159 4.79 -2.30 6.78
N LEU A 160 5.74 -2.29 5.84
CA LEU A 160 7.16 -2.53 6.15
C LEU A 160 7.69 -1.50 7.14
N LEU A 161 7.44 -0.20 6.90
CA LEU A 161 7.89 0.88 7.78
C LEU A 161 7.31 0.73 9.19
N THR A 162 6.02 0.39 9.33
CA THR A 162 5.41 0.12 10.63
C THR A 162 6.04 -1.09 11.33
N LEU A 163 6.28 -2.19 10.61
CA LEU A 163 6.87 -3.40 11.20
C LEU A 163 8.30 -3.25 11.69
N VAL A 164 9.02 -2.25 11.21
CA VAL A 164 10.37 -1.92 11.68
C VAL A 164 10.39 -0.74 12.64
N GLY A 165 9.24 -0.08 12.89
CA GLY A 165 9.15 1.10 13.77
C GLY A 165 9.67 2.39 13.13
N LEU A 166 9.63 2.49 11.80
CA LEU A 166 9.96 3.69 11.01
C LEU A 166 8.70 4.46 10.57
N ASP A 167 7.56 4.19 11.18
CA ASP A 167 6.28 4.84 10.89
C ASP A 167 5.96 6.05 11.76
N ASP A 168 6.87 6.43 12.66
CA ASP A 168 6.79 7.70 13.40
C ASP A 168 6.65 8.88 12.42
N ASP A 169 5.75 9.81 12.74
CA ASP A 169 5.46 10.95 11.87
C ASP A 169 6.73 11.76 11.56
N GLU A 170 7.60 11.99 12.54
CA GLU A 170 8.83 12.77 12.32
C GLU A 170 9.74 12.10 11.28
N LEU A 171 9.86 10.76 11.36
CA LEU A 171 10.61 9.94 10.40
C LEU A 171 9.96 9.92 9.03
N ARG A 172 8.64 9.68 8.97
CA ARG A 172 7.87 9.66 7.71
C ARG A 172 7.94 11.00 6.99
N TRP A 173 8.05 12.10 7.73
CA TRP A 173 8.19 13.43 7.14
C TRP A 173 9.65 13.81 6.81
N GLY A 174 10.64 12.95 7.10
CA GLY A 174 12.04 13.12 6.69
C GLY A 174 12.22 13.02 5.18
N ASP A 175 13.14 13.80 4.61
CA ASP A 175 13.30 13.89 3.16
C ASP A 175 13.87 12.60 2.55
N VAL A 176 14.67 11.84 3.31
CA VAL A 176 15.20 10.55 2.87
C VAL A 176 14.09 9.53 2.66
N LEU A 177 13.31 9.24 3.71
CA LEU A 177 12.23 8.24 3.65
C LEU A 177 11.17 8.63 2.62
N LYS A 178 10.78 9.92 2.55
CA LYS A 178 9.89 10.40 1.49
C LYS A 178 10.43 10.14 0.09
N SER A 179 11.71 10.41 -0.13
CA SER A 179 12.33 10.21 -1.46
C SER A 179 12.41 8.74 -1.84
N VAL A 180 12.63 7.84 -0.87
CA VAL A 180 12.63 6.39 -1.05
C VAL A 180 11.22 5.92 -1.36
N SER A 181 10.24 6.19 -0.49
CA SER A 181 8.84 5.78 -0.66
C SER A 181 8.26 6.26 -1.98
N GLY A 182 8.53 7.50 -2.39
CA GLY A 182 8.08 8.00 -3.68
C GLY A 182 8.68 7.22 -4.86
N ARG A 183 9.98 6.92 -4.83
CA ARG A 183 10.67 6.20 -5.92
C ARG A 183 10.20 4.75 -6.04
N LEU A 184 9.81 4.12 -4.94
CA LEU A 184 9.21 2.78 -4.93
C LEU A 184 7.88 2.72 -5.70
N LEU A 185 7.17 3.85 -5.80
CA LEU A 185 5.93 3.96 -6.57
C LEU A 185 6.16 4.27 -8.06
N SER A 186 7.40 4.53 -8.48
CA SER A 186 7.76 4.78 -9.87
C SER A 186 7.33 3.63 -10.79
N SER A 187 6.97 3.94 -12.04
CA SER A 187 6.74 2.91 -13.06
C SER A 187 8.02 2.39 -13.71
N LEU A 188 9.18 2.97 -13.38
CA LEU A 188 10.49 2.54 -13.88
C LEU A 188 11.11 1.54 -12.90
N THR A 189 11.26 0.30 -13.35
CA THR A 189 11.82 -0.83 -12.59
C THR A 189 13.23 -0.56 -12.09
N THR A 190 14.05 0.16 -12.86
CA THR A 190 15.41 0.57 -12.45
C THR A 190 15.39 1.52 -11.25
N VAL A 191 14.48 2.50 -11.25
CA VAL A 191 14.29 3.44 -10.12
C VAL A 191 13.76 2.71 -8.89
N GLN A 192 12.80 1.78 -9.09
CA GLN A 192 12.25 0.97 -8.00
C GLN A 192 13.30 0.08 -7.36
N ALA A 193 14.11 -0.61 -8.16
CA ALA A 193 15.16 -1.52 -7.66
C ALA A 193 16.19 -0.78 -6.81
N GLU A 194 16.60 0.41 -7.24
CA GLU A 194 17.53 1.24 -6.49
C GLU A 194 16.91 1.72 -5.16
N ALA A 195 15.67 2.21 -5.19
CA ALA A 195 14.99 2.65 -3.97
C ALA A 195 14.68 1.48 -3.01
N MET A 196 14.47 0.26 -3.53
CA MET A 196 14.33 -0.96 -2.73
C MET A 196 15.63 -1.32 -2.01
N ALA A 197 16.77 -1.25 -2.71
CA ALA A 197 18.06 -1.49 -2.10
C ALA A 197 18.35 -0.48 -0.97
N GLU A 198 18.04 0.81 -1.22
CA GLU A 198 18.17 1.87 -0.22
C GLU A 198 17.24 1.67 0.99
N LEU A 199 15.98 1.26 0.76
CA LEU A 199 15.06 0.93 1.87
C LEU A 199 15.60 -0.22 2.73
N ARG A 200 16.09 -1.31 2.12
CA ARG A 200 16.68 -2.44 2.86
C ARG A 200 17.90 -2.02 3.67
N GLU A 201 18.75 -1.15 3.12
CA GLU A 201 19.90 -0.60 3.83
C GLU A 201 19.45 0.24 5.03
N ILE A 202 18.46 1.12 4.84
CA ILE A 202 17.88 1.94 5.92
C ILE A 202 17.33 1.05 7.04
N VAL A 203 16.56 0.02 6.70
CA VAL A 203 16.02 -0.95 7.67
C VAL A 203 17.15 -1.65 8.42
N THR A 204 18.17 -2.12 7.72
CA THR A 204 19.31 -2.80 8.33
C THR A 204 20.06 -1.90 9.32
N ARG A 205 20.28 -0.64 8.95
CA ARG A 205 20.93 0.38 9.79
C ARG A 205 20.10 0.72 11.02
N TRP A 206 18.79 0.88 10.84
CA TRP A 206 17.85 1.12 11.94
C TRP A 206 17.85 -0.02 12.96
N GLU A 207 17.79 -1.27 12.49
CA GLU A 207 17.84 -2.45 13.37
C GLU A 207 19.18 -2.63 14.08
N ALA A 208 20.27 -2.12 13.49
CA ALA A 208 21.57 -2.05 14.14
C ALA A 208 21.65 -0.96 15.23
N GLY A 209 20.58 -0.18 15.45
CA GLY A 209 20.48 0.84 16.48
C GLY A 209 21.04 2.21 16.09
N GLU A 210 21.13 2.49 14.78
CA GLU A 210 21.56 3.80 14.31
C GLU A 210 20.53 4.90 14.66
N PRO A 211 20.96 6.10 15.10
CA PRO A 211 20.04 7.16 15.50
C PRO A 211 19.10 7.59 14.36
N SER A 212 17.86 7.88 14.74
CA SER A 212 16.78 8.32 13.85
C SER A 212 17.07 9.64 13.14
N GLU A 213 18.01 10.46 13.64
CA GLU A 213 18.40 11.75 13.06
C GLU A 213 18.84 11.62 11.58
N ASP A 214 19.49 10.51 11.25
CA ASP A 214 19.89 10.20 9.89
C ASP A 214 18.78 9.64 9.01
N LEU A 215 17.59 9.36 9.54
CA LEU A 215 16.42 8.93 8.76
C LEU A 215 15.37 10.04 8.68
N ALA A 216 15.24 10.83 9.76
CA ALA A 216 14.39 12.01 9.87
C ALA A 216 14.97 13.27 9.21
N TRP A 217 16.23 13.23 8.75
CA TRP A 217 16.91 14.40 8.20
C TRP A 217 16.04 15.16 7.19
N ARG A 218 16.01 16.48 7.39
CA ARG A 218 15.36 17.44 6.51
C ARG A 218 16.41 18.37 5.94
N CYS A 219 16.27 18.67 4.66
CA CYS A 219 17.16 19.57 3.97
C CYS A 219 16.75 21.02 4.24
N ASP A 220 17.66 21.77 4.87
CA ASP A 220 17.45 23.20 5.14
C ASP A 220 17.84 24.11 3.97
N SER A 221 18.41 23.55 2.90
CA SER A 221 18.84 24.30 1.72
C SER A 221 17.67 24.98 1.02
N GLU A 222 17.75 26.32 0.92
CA GLU A 222 16.79 27.12 0.18
C GLU A 222 16.74 26.71 -1.30
N ALA A 223 17.86 26.29 -1.89
CA ALA A 223 17.89 25.83 -3.26
C ALA A 223 17.06 24.55 -3.44
N VAL A 224 17.19 23.59 -2.51
CA VAL A 224 16.39 22.35 -2.52
C VAL A 224 14.91 22.66 -2.27
N ARG A 225 14.58 23.56 -1.34
CA ARG A 225 13.19 23.96 -1.10
C ARG A 225 12.56 24.58 -2.35
N ARG A 226 13.27 25.51 -3.02
CA ARG A 226 12.81 26.10 -4.29
C ARG A 226 12.63 25.06 -5.39
N PHE A 227 13.47 24.02 -5.41
CA PHE A 227 13.33 22.91 -6.35
C PHE A 227 12.08 22.08 -6.04
N VAL A 228 11.87 21.69 -4.77
CA VAL A 228 10.66 20.97 -4.32
C VAL A 228 9.39 21.76 -4.66
N ASP A 229 9.35 23.06 -4.35
CA ASP A 229 8.21 23.93 -4.68
C ASP A 229 7.95 23.99 -6.20
N SER A 230 9.00 23.83 -7.02
CA SER A 230 8.86 23.85 -8.48
C SER A 230 8.24 22.57 -9.04
N ILE A 231 8.31 21.45 -8.32
CA ILE A 231 7.75 20.16 -8.74
C ILE A 231 6.23 20.29 -8.94
N ASP A 232 5.55 20.92 -7.98
CA ASP A 232 4.09 21.10 -8.02
C ASP A 232 3.66 22.39 -8.75
N SER A 233 4.62 23.16 -9.26
CA SER A 233 4.35 24.41 -9.99
C SER A 233 3.91 24.16 -11.43
N ALA A 234 3.22 25.13 -12.04
CA ALA A 234 2.88 25.12 -13.47
C ALA A 234 4.00 25.67 -14.37
N GLU A 235 5.17 25.97 -13.81
CA GLU A 235 6.31 26.53 -14.55
C GLU A 235 6.85 25.52 -15.58
N PRO A 236 7.39 26.00 -16.71
CA PRO A 236 7.83 25.14 -17.81
C PRO A 236 9.05 24.29 -17.44
N ASP A 237 9.85 24.69 -16.45
CA ASP A 237 11.07 23.99 -16.03
C ASP A 237 11.18 23.92 -14.50
N LEU A 238 11.84 22.88 -14.01
CA LEU A 238 12.20 22.78 -12.58
C LEU A 238 13.29 23.79 -12.24
N ARG A 239 13.23 24.34 -11.03
CA ARG A 239 14.19 25.35 -10.56
C ARG A 239 15.52 24.70 -10.17
N THR A 240 16.40 24.52 -11.14
CA THR A 240 17.76 23.98 -10.97
C THR A 240 18.85 24.96 -10.50
N PRO A 241 18.74 26.31 -10.63
CA PRO A 241 19.83 27.19 -10.24
C PRO A 241 20.24 27.11 -8.76
N GLY A 242 21.53 26.84 -8.53
CA GLY A 242 22.16 26.68 -7.23
C GLY A 242 22.29 25.21 -6.80
N LEU A 243 21.58 24.28 -7.45
CA LEU A 243 21.66 22.85 -7.12
C LEU A 243 22.97 22.21 -7.59
N GLU A 244 23.65 22.81 -8.58
CA GLU A 244 24.96 22.39 -9.09
C GLU A 244 26.09 22.53 -8.06
N THR A 245 25.88 23.37 -7.03
CA THR A 245 26.86 23.61 -5.97
C THR A 245 26.70 22.67 -4.77
N LEU A 246 25.59 21.92 -4.72
CA LEU A 246 25.30 21.01 -3.63
C LEU A 246 26.26 19.82 -3.65
N THR A 247 26.61 19.32 -2.46
CA THR A 247 27.48 18.15 -2.29
C THR A 247 26.91 17.22 -1.23
N GLY A 248 27.43 15.99 -1.16
CA GLY A 248 27.01 15.01 -0.17
C GLY A 248 25.50 14.75 -0.18
N ARG A 249 24.89 14.79 1.00
CA ARG A 249 23.50 14.37 1.24
C ARG A 249 22.45 15.22 0.51
N GLU A 250 22.65 16.53 0.44
CA GLU A 250 21.76 17.45 -0.27
C GLU A 250 21.74 17.15 -1.77
N ARG A 251 22.91 16.87 -2.32
CA ARG A 251 23.04 16.48 -3.72
C ARG A 251 22.32 15.16 -3.99
N THR A 252 22.55 14.15 -3.16
CA THR A 252 21.86 12.84 -3.27
C THR A 252 20.34 12.99 -3.21
N LEU A 253 19.83 13.84 -2.31
CA LEU A 253 18.40 14.11 -2.21
C LEU A 253 17.84 14.69 -3.51
N VAL A 254 18.51 15.69 -4.09
CA VAL A 254 18.07 16.31 -5.36
C VAL A 254 18.04 15.28 -6.48
N GLU A 255 19.06 14.43 -6.58
CA GLU A 255 19.08 13.34 -7.56
C GLU A 255 17.91 12.37 -7.34
N ASN A 256 17.63 11.98 -6.10
CA ASN A 256 16.50 11.11 -5.76
C ASN A 256 15.16 11.75 -6.15
N LEU A 257 14.99 13.06 -5.94
CA LEU A 257 13.79 13.81 -6.34
C LEU A 257 13.65 13.94 -7.87
N VAL A 258 14.76 14.04 -8.60
CA VAL A 258 14.74 13.98 -10.07
C VAL A 258 14.30 12.58 -10.53
N LEU A 259 14.94 11.52 -10.00
CA LEU A 259 14.63 10.13 -10.33
C LEU A 259 13.16 9.79 -10.06
N LEU A 260 12.62 10.26 -8.92
CA LEU A 260 11.22 10.13 -8.53
C LEU A 260 10.25 10.57 -9.63
N ARG A 261 10.57 11.67 -10.33
CA ARG A 261 9.68 12.32 -11.29
C ARG A 261 9.96 11.98 -12.74
N LEU A 262 11.04 11.23 -13.04
CA LEU A 262 11.46 10.93 -14.42
C LEU A 262 10.34 10.35 -15.30
N HIS A 263 9.53 9.45 -14.76
CA HIS A 263 8.48 8.76 -15.53
C HIS A 263 7.22 9.61 -15.77
N ALA A 264 6.99 10.61 -14.92
CA ALA A 264 5.76 11.39 -14.90
C ALA A 264 5.93 12.84 -15.39
N ASP A 265 7.15 13.37 -15.36
CA ASP A 265 7.41 14.78 -15.63
C ASP A 265 8.63 14.96 -16.55
N ARG A 266 8.37 15.46 -17.77
CA ARG A 266 9.42 15.78 -18.74
C ARG A 266 10.41 16.84 -18.24
N ARG A 267 9.98 17.70 -17.32
CA ARG A 267 10.86 18.69 -16.69
C ARG A 267 11.95 18.01 -15.85
N ALA A 268 11.64 16.85 -15.25
CA ALA A 268 12.62 16.05 -14.53
C ALA A 268 13.68 15.44 -15.46
N VAL A 269 13.30 15.04 -16.68
CA VAL A 269 14.25 14.58 -17.71
C VAL A 269 15.25 15.70 -18.05
N ARG A 270 14.79 16.93 -18.28
CA ARG A 270 15.69 18.08 -18.51
C ARG A 270 16.56 18.38 -17.30
N ALA A 271 15.97 18.39 -16.11
CA ALA A 271 16.71 18.61 -14.87
C ALA A 271 17.82 17.57 -14.67
N ALA A 272 17.59 16.30 -15.04
CA ALA A 272 18.62 15.25 -14.99
C ALA A 272 19.83 15.61 -15.86
N GLY A 273 19.61 16.09 -17.09
CA GLY A 273 20.67 16.54 -17.98
C GLY A 273 21.39 17.79 -17.47
N THR A 274 20.64 18.82 -17.06
CA THR A 274 21.20 20.08 -16.54
C THR A 274 22.06 19.87 -15.29
N LEU A 275 21.61 18.99 -14.39
CA LEU A 275 22.28 18.72 -13.13
C LEU A 275 23.37 17.65 -13.23
N GLY A 276 23.50 16.94 -14.36
CA GLY A 276 24.46 15.85 -14.51
C GLY A 276 24.12 14.63 -13.65
N VAL A 277 22.84 14.25 -13.57
CA VAL A 277 22.38 13.10 -12.75
C VAL A 277 22.70 11.80 -13.47
N HIS A 278 23.94 11.31 -13.37
CA HIS A 278 24.38 10.08 -14.07
C HIS A 278 23.58 8.83 -13.67
N ARG A 279 23.04 8.79 -12.44
CA ARG A 279 22.12 7.71 -11.99
C ARG A 279 20.85 7.62 -12.83
N ALA A 280 20.48 8.68 -13.55
CA ALA A 280 19.33 8.67 -14.45
C ALA A 280 19.55 7.90 -15.77
N VAL A 281 20.77 7.48 -16.10
CA VAL A 281 21.08 6.86 -17.40
C VAL A 281 20.25 5.58 -17.65
N GLU A 282 20.23 4.63 -16.71
CA GLU A 282 19.43 3.40 -16.88
C GLU A 282 17.92 3.67 -16.85
N PRO A 283 17.38 4.46 -15.89
CA PRO A 283 15.98 4.90 -15.93
C PRO A 283 15.55 5.57 -17.24
N LEU A 284 16.42 6.40 -17.82
CA LEU A 284 16.14 7.06 -19.09
C LEU A 284 16.17 6.08 -20.27
N ARG A 285 17.04 5.05 -20.25
CA ARG A 285 17.02 3.98 -21.26
C ARG A 285 15.75 3.14 -21.17
N GLU A 286 15.31 2.84 -19.95
CA GLU A 286 14.04 2.15 -19.71
C GLU A 286 12.85 2.99 -20.23
N LEU A 287 12.80 4.27 -19.88
CA LEU A 287 11.77 5.20 -20.34
C LEU A 287 11.80 5.37 -21.87
N LEU A 288 12.98 5.36 -22.49
CA LEU A 288 13.14 5.46 -23.94
C LEU A 288 12.49 4.30 -24.71
N ALA A 289 12.34 3.13 -24.07
CA ALA A 289 11.71 1.97 -24.69
C ALA A 289 10.22 2.17 -24.98
N THR A 290 9.56 3.08 -24.25
CA THR A 290 8.13 3.38 -24.38
C THR A 290 7.84 4.81 -24.84
N ALA A 291 8.85 5.69 -24.85
CA ALA A 291 8.69 7.08 -25.24
C ALA A 291 8.57 7.28 -26.77
N GLU A 292 7.69 8.18 -27.17
CA GLU A 292 7.46 8.55 -28.57
C GLU A 292 7.59 10.07 -28.81
N GLY A 293 7.78 10.46 -30.07
CA GLY A 293 7.72 11.84 -30.52
C GLY A 293 8.70 12.78 -29.79
N PRO A 294 8.27 13.99 -29.40
CA PRO A 294 9.15 14.96 -28.74
C PRO A 294 9.76 14.49 -27.41
N ALA A 295 9.07 13.60 -26.68
CA ALA A 295 9.59 13.08 -25.41
C ALA A 295 10.79 12.16 -25.66
N ARG A 296 10.71 11.33 -26.72
CA ARG A 296 11.82 10.47 -27.15
C ARG A 296 13.07 11.28 -27.48
N THR A 297 12.95 12.29 -28.33
CA THR A 297 14.08 13.14 -28.75
C THR A 297 14.75 13.84 -27.56
N GLU A 298 13.95 14.28 -26.59
CA GLU A 298 14.45 14.91 -25.38
C GLU A 298 15.24 13.93 -24.50
N ILE A 299 14.72 12.71 -24.30
CA ILE A 299 15.43 11.64 -23.57
C ILE A 299 16.75 11.30 -24.25
N GLU A 300 16.77 11.16 -25.58
CA GLU A 300 17.98 10.87 -26.37
C GLU A 300 19.04 11.99 -26.21
N ALA A 301 18.62 13.26 -26.23
CA ALA A 301 19.52 14.40 -26.03
C ALA A 301 20.12 14.45 -24.61
N VAL A 302 19.30 14.18 -23.59
CA VAL A 302 19.77 14.10 -22.20
C VAL A 302 20.71 12.92 -22.00
N LEU A 303 20.38 11.74 -22.55
CA LEU A 303 21.27 10.57 -22.50
C LEU A 303 22.64 10.88 -23.13
N ALA A 304 22.67 11.50 -24.31
CA ALA A 304 23.92 11.89 -24.95
C ALA A 304 24.77 12.84 -24.08
N THR A 305 24.13 13.73 -23.32
CA THR A 305 24.79 14.64 -22.38
C THR A 305 25.35 13.89 -21.16
N LEU A 306 24.65 12.87 -20.66
CA LEU A 306 25.05 12.11 -19.47
C LEU A 306 26.08 11.01 -19.75
N THR A 307 26.21 10.57 -21.00
CA THR A 307 27.13 9.48 -21.40
C THR A 307 28.31 9.93 -22.26
N GLY A 308 28.31 11.18 -22.73
CA GLY A 308 29.41 11.80 -23.49
C GLY A 308 30.50 12.34 -22.58
#